data_AF-A0A9D7GND5-F1
#
_entry.id   AF-A0A9D7GND5-F1
#
_cell.length_a   1.000
_cell.length_b   1.000
_cell.length_c   1.000
_cell.angle_alpha   90.00
_cell.angle_beta   90.00
_cell.angle_gamma   90.00
#
_symmetry.space_group_name_H-M   'P 1'
#
loop_
_entity.id
_entity.type
_entity.pdbx_description
1 polymer ?
#
loop_
_entity_poly.entity_id
_entity_poly.type
_entity_poly.pdbx_seq_one_letter_code
_entity_poly.pdbx_strand_id
1 'polypeptide(L)'
;MKKLKLQILLFGVIASQQLAFATDRIVADGGQGGAFSTITQAITASVANDRILVYPKSGGSPYTENIVINKNIQILSAVEGKYFGVNGAVNIDGASMPVNGSVTIIGMNLQNGNISAISQANSGGKTKVNILGCRLDNGVINFYTQYYYDLTASADSLMNGAVQLRFGRVIGCFIQNQTIASTHNIYVTGDAISTNDSILIVGNHILTCPVAGYAAGIYWESTTQFQFISNNYIRCMNTGGYSGGIYIYTNKNSLAGRNTIINNTIYSPGYLWMAIYEYSLYQNSYNDVYNNLILSTLSSGYGGIYWGTTISFNTASYNFVKSTTGGMTGLANNGTNNFNTNTDGFFNVTTGELLAGADAINAGYSDSAFYDLDITPNDVGCYGGSFSLAQFHPMNLAGSRVTYMMAPRRVVIGQAVNIKANSFDR
;
A
#
# COMPACT_ATOMS: atom_id res chain seq x y z
N MET A 1 -13.19 -68.76 19.30
CA MET A 1 -12.85 -67.75 18.28
C MET A 1 -13.50 -66.41 18.62
N LYS A 2 -12.83 -65.50 19.37
CA LYS A 2 -13.37 -64.12 19.61
C LYS A 2 -12.38 -63.16 20.29
N LYS A 3 -11.07 -63.22 20.01
CA LYS A 3 -10.08 -62.25 20.55
C LYS A 3 -8.94 -61.93 19.58
N LEU A 4 -9.26 -61.69 18.30
CA LEU A 4 -8.25 -61.31 17.30
C LEU A 4 -8.76 -60.27 16.29
N LYS A 5 -9.42 -59.20 16.77
CA LYS A 5 -9.85 -58.08 15.91
C LYS A 5 -9.60 -56.68 16.48
N LEU A 6 -9.05 -56.55 17.69
CA LEU A 6 -8.87 -55.23 18.34
C LEU A 6 -7.46 -54.65 18.23
N GLN A 7 -6.43 -55.46 17.90
CA GLN A 7 -5.04 -54.99 17.82
C GLN A 7 -4.66 -54.37 16.47
N ILE A 8 -5.43 -54.64 15.40
CA ILE A 8 -5.17 -54.05 14.07
C ILE A 8 -5.73 -52.62 13.98
N LEU A 9 -6.74 -52.27 14.77
CA LEU A 9 -7.33 -50.93 14.77
C LEU A 9 -6.43 -49.88 15.45
N LEU A 10 -5.59 -50.29 16.40
CA LEU A 10 -4.72 -49.37 17.16
C LEU A 10 -3.42 -49.01 16.41
N PHE A 11 -2.91 -49.90 15.55
CA PHE A 11 -1.75 -49.62 14.70
C PHE A 11 -2.10 -48.77 13.46
N GLY A 12 -3.33 -48.84 12.96
CA GLY A 12 -3.79 -47.99 11.84
C GLY A 12 -4.04 -46.52 12.22
N VAL A 13 -4.33 -46.24 13.50
CA VAL A 13 -4.60 -44.88 14.00
C VAL A 13 -3.32 -44.09 14.31
N ILE A 14 -2.20 -44.78 14.58
CA ILE A 14 -0.89 -44.12 14.82
C ILE A 14 -0.17 -43.83 13.49
N ALA A 15 -0.39 -44.64 12.45
CA ALA A 15 0.16 -44.39 11.11
C ALA A 15 -0.59 -43.31 10.30
N SER A 16 -1.79 -42.91 10.72
CA SER A 16 -2.63 -41.92 10.02
C SER A 16 -2.54 -40.49 10.58
N GLN A 17 -1.69 -40.28 11.59
CA GLN A 17 -1.35 -38.94 12.08
C GLN A 17 0.08 -38.58 11.64
N GLN A 18 0.30 -38.49 10.33
CA GLN A 18 1.36 -37.61 9.86
C GLN A 18 0.96 -36.19 10.26
N LEU A 19 1.42 -35.75 11.42
CA LEU A 19 1.49 -34.33 11.75
C LEU A 19 2.29 -33.70 10.62
N ALA A 20 1.59 -33.06 9.69
CA ALA A 20 2.20 -32.37 8.57
C ALA A 20 2.95 -31.16 9.13
N PHE A 21 4.22 -31.35 9.46
CA PHE A 21 5.09 -30.28 9.90
C PHE A 21 5.35 -29.36 8.71
N ALA A 22 5.19 -28.05 8.95
CA ALA A 22 5.62 -27.03 8.00
C ALA A 22 7.07 -27.30 7.61
N THR A 23 7.31 -27.49 6.32
CA THR A 23 8.61 -27.86 5.77
C THR A 23 9.07 -26.80 4.78
N ASP A 24 10.38 -26.61 4.70
CA ASP A 24 10.99 -25.78 3.67
C ASP A 24 11.11 -26.59 2.36
N ARG A 25 10.54 -26.05 1.29
CA ARG A 25 10.70 -26.57 -0.07
C ARG A 25 11.71 -25.69 -0.79
N ILE A 26 12.68 -26.31 -1.45
CA ILE A 26 13.72 -25.58 -2.18
C ILE A 26 13.41 -25.64 -3.67
N VAL A 27 13.46 -24.49 -4.34
CA VAL A 27 13.40 -24.37 -5.79
C VAL A 27 14.77 -23.89 -6.27
N ALA A 28 15.35 -24.60 -7.22
CA ALA A 28 16.63 -24.25 -7.84
C ALA A 28 16.64 -24.58 -9.33
N ASP A 29 17.47 -23.88 -10.09
CA ASP A 29 17.54 -24.04 -11.54
C ASP A 29 17.86 -25.49 -11.93
N GLY A 30 17.06 -26.06 -12.83
CA GLY A 30 17.17 -27.47 -13.24
C GLY A 30 16.93 -28.52 -12.15
N GLY A 31 16.47 -28.14 -10.95
CA GLY A 31 16.26 -29.05 -9.83
C GLY A 31 17.54 -29.60 -9.19
N GLN A 32 18.64 -28.83 -9.27
CA GLN A 32 19.94 -29.24 -8.72
C GLN A 32 19.86 -29.58 -7.22
N GLY A 33 20.65 -30.56 -6.78
CA GLY A 33 20.71 -30.97 -5.38
C GLY A 33 19.41 -31.61 -4.84
N GLY A 34 18.51 -32.07 -5.72
CA GLY A 34 17.22 -32.64 -5.33
C GLY A 34 16.12 -31.58 -5.07
N ALA A 35 16.36 -30.33 -5.44
CA ALA A 35 15.37 -29.25 -5.39
C ALA A 35 14.28 -29.41 -6.47
N PHE A 36 13.18 -28.69 -6.31
CA PHE A 36 12.18 -28.55 -7.37
C PHE A 36 12.73 -27.67 -8.50
N SER A 37 12.39 -28.01 -9.74
CA SER A 37 12.83 -27.26 -10.93
C SER A 37 11.97 -26.03 -11.23
N THR A 38 10.77 -25.96 -10.65
CA THR A 38 9.79 -24.87 -10.81
C THR A 38 9.11 -24.57 -9.49
N ILE A 39 8.57 -23.36 -9.37
CA ILE A 39 7.81 -22.91 -8.20
C ILE A 39 6.48 -23.65 -8.15
N THR A 40 5.83 -23.90 -9.29
CA THR A 40 4.57 -24.65 -9.37
C THR A 40 4.71 -26.07 -8.82
N GLN A 41 5.79 -26.79 -9.16
CA GLN A 41 6.04 -28.12 -8.59
C GLN A 41 6.20 -28.07 -7.06
N ALA A 42 6.91 -27.07 -6.54
CA ALA A 42 7.06 -26.89 -5.10
C ALA A 42 5.70 -26.59 -4.43
N ILE A 43 4.85 -25.75 -5.03
CA ILE A 43 3.50 -25.47 -4.52
C ILE A 43 2.64 -26.74 -4.50
N THR A 44 2.68 -27.55 -5.56
CA THR A 44 1.93 -28.81 -5.62
C THR A 44 2.35 -29.76 -4.50
N ALA A 45 3.66 -29.89 -4.25
CA ALA A 45 4.21 -30.73 -3.19
C ALA A 45 4.04 -30.15 -1.77
N SER A 46 3.75 -28.84 -1.66
CA SER A 46 3.61 -28.16 -0.38
C SER A 46 2.28 -28.46 0.31
N VAL A 47 2.33 -28.52 1.63
CA VAL A 47 1.14 -28.51 2.50
C VAL A 47 0.92 -27.11 3.09
N ALA A 48 -0.19 -26.91 3.79
CA ALA A 48 -0.48 -25.63 4.41
C ALA A 48 0.59 -25.27 5.46
N ASN A 49 1.01 -24.01 5.43
CA ASN A 49 2.05 -23.36 6.22
C ASN A 49 3.50 -23.73 5.85
N ASP A 50 3.73 -24.43 4.73
CA ASP A 50 5.08 -24.62 4.18
C ASP A 50 5.68 -23.29 3.71
N ARG A 51 7.02 -23.23 3.68
CA ARG A 51 7.79 -22.16 3.05
C ARG A 51 8.46 -22.69 1.79
N ILE A 52 8.52 -21.87 0.76
CA ILE A 52 9.19 -22.17 -0.50
C ILE A 52 10.36 -21.19 -0.66
N LEU A 53 11.57 -21.70 -0.53
CA LEU A 53 12.82 -20.97 -0.70
C LEU A 53 13.25 -21.07 -2.17
N VAL A 54 13.25 -19.96 -2.88
CA VAL A 54 13.55 -19.90 -4.31
C VAL A 54 14.93 -19.33 -4.52
N TYR A 55 15.85 -20.14 -5.02
CA TYR A 55 17.16 -19.65 -5.44
C TYR A 55 17.02 -18.84 -6.73
N PRO A 56 17.53 -17.59 -6.78
CA PRO A 56 17.63 -16.86 -8.04
C PRO A 56 18.46 -17.64 -9.06
N LYS A 57 17.99 -17.71 -10.31
CA LYS A 57 18.77 -18.38 -11.36
C LYS A 57 20.06 -17.63 -11.67
N SER A 58 21.05 -18.38 -12.14
CA SER A 58 22.30 -17.79 -12.65
C SER A 58 22.00 -16.79 -13.77
N GLY A 59 22.76 -15.68 -13.79
CA GLY A 59 22.56 -14.61 -14.77
C GLY A 59 21.28 -13.77 -14.61
N GLY A 60 20.45 -14.01 -13.57
CA GLY A 60 19.24 -13.24 -13.31
C GLY A 60 18.03 -13.62 -14.18
N SER A 61 18.11 -14.74 -14.90
CA SER A 61 17.00 -15.27 -15.70
C SER A 61 15.78 -15.62 -14.83
N PRO A 62 14.55 -15.36 -15.30
CA PRO A 62 13.35 -15.69 -14.54
C PRO A 62 12.98 -17.18 -14.62
N TYR A 63 12.25 -17.67 -13.62
CA TYR A 63 11.39 -18.85 -13.78
C TYR A 63 10.21 -18.45 -14.69
N THR A 64 10.12 -19.08 -15.87
CA THR A 64 9.05 -18.78 -16.84
C THR A 64 7.90 -19.76 -16.63
N GLU A 65 6.93 -19.33 -15.83
CA GLU A 65 5.76 -20.13 -15.45
C GLU A 65 4.63 -19.23 -14.95
N ASN A 66 3.38 -19.70 -15.07
CA ASN A 66 2.25 -19.12 -14.37
C ASN A 66 2.08 -19.82 -13.02
N ILE A 67 2.06 -19.05 -11.94
CA ILE A 67 1.99 -19.55 -10.57
C ILE A 67 0.54 -19.46 -10.09
N VAL A 68 0.00 -20.54 -9.52
CA VAL A 68 -1.30 -20.55 -8.84
C VAL A 68 -1.10 -20.94 -7.38
N ILE A 69 -1.48 -20.06 -6.47
CA ILE A 69 -1.38 -20.27 -5.02
C ILE A 69 -2.80 -20.47 -4.47
N ASN A 70 -3.06 -21.64 -3.92
CA ASN A 70 -4.38 -22.10 -3.47
C ASN A 70 -4.39 -22.65 -2.04
N LYS A 71 -3.32 -22.41 -1.29
CA LYS A 71 -3.12 -22.86 0.11
C LYS A 71 -2.26 -21.87 0.88
N ASN A 72 -2.27 -21.98 2.20
CA ASN A 72 -1.44 -21.12 3.05
C ASN A 72 0.04 -21.45 2.84
N ILE A 73 0.83 -20.55 2.25
CA ILE A 73 2.28 -20.74 2.08
C ILE A 73 3.00 -19.39 2.11
N GLN A 74 4.31 -19.47 2.33
CA GLN A 74 5.23 -18.38 2.09
C GLN A 74 6.16 -18.73 0.93
N ILE A 75 6.44 -17.77 0.05
CA ILE A 75 7.42 -17.90 -1.03
C ILE A 75 8.41 -16.76 -0.85
N LEU A 76 9.69 -17.08 -0.72
CA LEU A 76 10.73 -16.09 -0.48
C LEU A 76 12.02 -16.44 -1.21
N SER A 77 12.85 -15.42 -1.45
CA SER A 77 14.19 -15.62 -1.98
C SER A 77 15.01 -16.49 -1.01
N ALA A 78 15.79 -17.41 -1.56
CA ALA A 78 16.73 -18.21 -0.76
C ALA A 78 18.07 -17.48 -0.54
N VAL A 79 18.27 -16.31 -1.16
CA VAL A 79 19.54 -15.56 -1.11
C VAL A 79 19.27 -14.13 -0.69
N GLU A 80 19.84 -13.75 0.47
CA GLU A 80 19.73 -12.42 1.04
C GLU A 80 20.14 -11.33 0.02
N GLY A 81 19.37 -10.24 0.00
CA GLY A 81 19.66 -9.10 -0.86
C GLY A 81 19.38 -9.33 -2.35
N LYS A 82 18.87 -10.51 -2.74
CA LYS A 82 18.57 -10.83 -4.14
C LYS A 82 17.11 -11.19 -4.34
N TYR A 83 16.60 -10.79 -5.50
CA TYR A 83 15.29 -11.22 -5.98
C TYR A 83 15.38 -12.58 -6.67
N PHE A 84 14.36 -13.43 -6.51
CA PHE A 84 14.10 -14.50 -7.46
C PHE A 84 13.23 -13.98 -8.61
N GLY A 85 13.64 -14.21 -9.86
CA GLY A 85 12.93 -13.71 -11.04
C GLY A 85 11.75 -14.60 -11.44
N VAL A 86 10.61 -14.02 -11.81
CA VAL A 86 9.45 -14.72 -12.38
C VAL A 86 8.99 -14.00 -13.65
N ASN A 87 8.62 -14.77 -14.67
CA ASN A 87 8.00 -14.28 -15.90
C ASN A 87 6.72 -15.12 -16.16
N GLY A 88 5.57 -14.51 -15.92
CA GLY A 88 4.26 -15.15 -15.96
C GLY A 88 3.32 -14.57 -14.89
N ALA A 89 2.05 -14.94 -14.92
CA ALA A 89 1.07 -14.47 -13.95
C ALA A 89 1.23 -15.16 -12.59
N VAL A 90 1.00 -14.44 -11.50
CA VAL A 90 0.91 -14.98 -10.13
C VAL A 90 -0.53 -14.83 -9.65
N ASN A 91 -1.23 -15.95 -9.57
CA ASN A 91 -2.65 -16.00 -9.29
C ASN A 91 -2.92 -16.56 -7.90
N ILE A 92 -3.73 -15.87 -7.12
CA ILE A 92 -4.21 -16.31 -5.80
C ILE A 92 -5.65 -16.79 -5.98
N ASP A 93 -5.87 -18.08 -5.75
CA ASP A 93 -7.19 -18.72 -5.84
C ASP A 93 -7.84 -18.77 -4.45
N GLY A 94 -8.53 -17.68 -4.09
CA GLY A 94 -9.17 -17.53 -2.79
C GLY A 94 -10.30 -18.52 -2.52
N ALA A 95 -10.97 -19.03 -3.56
CA ALA A 95 -12.02 -20.04 -3.41
C ALA A 95 -11.48 -21.36 -2.84
N SER A 96 -10.26 -21.73 -3.24
CA SER A 96 -9.57 -22.93 -2.76
C SER A 96 -8.80 -22.73 -1.45
N MET A 97 -8.61 -21.48 -1.00
CA MET A 97 -7.95 -21.18 0.26
C MET A 97 -8.81 -21.56 1.47
N PRO A 98 -8.21 -21.92 2.62
CA PRO A 98 -8.97 -22.02 3.86
C PRO A 98 -9.54 -20.64 4.26
N VAL A 99 -10.60 -20.64 5.06
CA VAL A 99 -11.13 -19.43 5.70
C VAL A 99 -10.02 -18.78 6.53
N ASN A 100 -9.84 -17.46 6.39
CA ASN A 100 -8.69 -16.73 6.96
C ASN A 100 -7.32 -17.22 6.46
N GLY A 101 -7.27 -17.76 5.23
CA GLY A 101 -6.04 -18.18 4.59
C GLY A 101 -5.03 -17.04 4.44
N SER A 102 -3.77 -17.40 4.25
CA SER A 102 -2.67 -16.43 4.18
C SER A 102 -1.64 -16.84 3.14
N VAL A 103 -1.32 -15.92 2.24
CA VAL A 103 -0.23 -16.06 1.27
C VAL A 103 0.77 -14.94 1.51
N THR A 104 2.06 -15.26 1.52
CA THR A 104 3.13 -14.27 1.64
C THR A 104 4.16 -14.48 0.54
N ILE A 105 4.50 -13.42 -0.19
CA ILE A 105 5.52 -13.42 -1.22
C ILE A 105 6.55 -12.35 -0.85
N ILE A 106 7.81 -12.74 -0.74
CA ILE A 106 8.90 -11.87 -0.29
C ILE A 106 10.05 -11.90 -1.28
N GLY A 107 10.49 -10.72 -1.74
CA GLY A 107 11.70 -10.65 -2.58
C GLY A 107 11.56 -11.34 -3.94
N MET A 108 10.38 -11.26 -4.56
CA MET A 108 10.18 -11.64 -5.96
C MET A 108 10.53 -10.47 -6.89
N ASN A 109 11.15 -10.73 -8.05
CA ASN A 109 11.13 -9.83 -9.19
C ASN A 109 10.22 -10.38 -10.29
N LEU A 110 9.01 -9.82 -10.42
CA LEU A 110 8.08 -10.14 -11.50
C LEU A 110 8.43 -9.31 -12.73
N GLN A 111 9.10 -9.92 -13.69
CA GLN A 111 9.60 -9.23 -14.88
C GLN A 111 8.46 -8.93 -15.87
N ASN A 112 7.44 -9.79 -15.92
CA ASN A 112 6.25 -9.62 -16.74
C ASN A 112 5.10 -10.46 -16.16
N GLY A 113 3.91 -9.87 -16.11
CA GLY A 113 2.70 -10.49 -15.55
C GLY A 113 2.09 -9.65 -14.43
N ASN A 114 1.02 -10.15 -13.81
CA ASN A 114 0.35 -9.51 -12.68
C ASN A 114 0.35 -10.43 -11.46
N ILE A 115 0.20 -9.84 -10.28
CA ILE A 115 -0.16 -10.56 -9.05
C ILE A 115 -1.65 -10.31 -8.81
N SER A 116 -2.50 -11.31 -8.93
CA SER A 116 -3.95 -11.10 -8.92
C SER A 116 -4.76 -12.16 -8.21
N ALA A 117 -5.90 -11.76 -7.64
CA ALA A 117 -6.96 -12.68 -7.26
C ALA A 117 -7.72 -13.17 -8.50
N ILE A 118 -7.87 -14.49 -8.65
CA ILE A 118 -8.60 -15.09 -9.78
C ILE A 118 -9.99 -15.61 -9.40
N SER A 119 -10.30 -15.65 -8.11
CA SER A 119 -11.58 -16.08 -7.56
C SER A 119 -11.87 -15.33 -6.27
N GLN A 120 -13.14 -15.29 -5.87
CA GLN A 120 -13.53 -14.70 -4.59
C GLN A 120 -13.00 -15.54 -3.42
N ALA A 121 -12.48 -14.89 -2.38
CA ALA A 121 -12.09 -15.59 -1.15
C ALA A 121 -13.33 -16.03 -0.33
N ASN A 122 -13.12 -17.00 0.56
CA ASN A 122 -14.19 -17.57 1.39
C ASN A 122 -14.78 -16.52 2.37
N SER A 123 -16.11 -16.33 2.32
CA SER A 123 -16.83 -15.24 3.02
C SER A 123 -16.88 -15.31 4.56
N GLY A 124 -16.41 -16.41 5.17
CA GLY A 124 -16.30 -16.56 6.63
C GLY A 124 -15.07 -15.87 7.25
N GLY A 125 -14.25 -15.20 6.43
CA GLY A 125 -13.01 -14.56 6.84
C GLY A 125 -12.40 -13.79 5.66
N LYS A 126 -11.20 -13.24 5.84
CA LYS A 126 -10.46 -12.61 4.73
C LYS A 126 -9.20 -13.39 4.43
N THR A 127 -8.92 -13.62 3.15
CA THR A 127 -7.63 -14.14 2.73
C THR A 127 -6.59 -13.02 2.80
N LYS A 128 -5.60 -13.19 3.67
CA LYS A 128 -4.48 -12.27 3.82
C LYS A 128 -3.49 -12.50 2.69
N VAL A 129 -3.13 -11.44 1.99
CA VAL A 129 -2.11 -11.49 0.94
C VAL A 129 -1.05 -10.47 1.30
N ASN A 130 0.16 -10.94 1.54
CA ASN A 130 1.30 -10.10 1.85
C ASN A 130 2.28 -10.14 0.68
N ILE A 131 2.42 -9.02 -0.03
CA ILE A 131 3.44 -8.80 -1.05
C ILE A 131 4.45 -7.86 -0.41
N LEU A 132 5.63 -8.39 -0.11
CA LEU A 132 6.58 -7.74 0.78
C LEU A 132 7.92 -7.62 0.07
N GLY A 133 8.34 -6.39 -0.17
CA GLY A 133 9.67 -6.17 -0.66
C GLY A 133 9.93 -6.71 -2.06
N CYS A 134 8.90 -6.81 -2.88
CA CYS A 134 8.96 -7.33 -4.23
C CYS A 134 9.26 -6.22 -5.24
N ARG A 135 9.66 -6.61 -6.44
CA ARG A 135 9.81 -5.75 -7.60
C ARG A 135 8.92 -6.26 -8.71
N LEU A 136 8.19 -5.35 -9.36
CA LEU A 136 7.44 -5.64 -10.58
C LEU A 136 8.01 -4.71 -11.65
N ASP A 137 8.64 -5.27 -12.68
CA ASP A 137 9.23 -4.47 -13.78
C ASP A 137 8.15 -3.95 -14.74
N ASN A 138 7.06 -4.70 -14.88
CA ASN A 138 5.87 -4.35 -15.63
C ASN A 138 4.69 -5.22 -15.16
N GLY A 139 3.84 -4.68 -14.30
CA GLY A 139 2.76 -5.46 -13.70
C GLY A 139 1.96 -4.73 -12.63
N VAL A 140 0.77 -5.26 -12.34
CA VAL A 140 -0.16 -4.72 -11.35
C VAL A 140 -0.38 -5.73 -10.23
N ILE A 141 -0.47 -5.24 -8.99
CA ILE A 141 -1.00 -5.98 -7.85
C ILE A 141 -2.52 -5.73 -7.83
N ASN A 142 -3.32 -6.70 -8.29
CA ASN A 142 -4.75 -6.54 -8.54
C ASN A 142 -5.60 -7.44 -7.62
N PHE A 143 -6.16 -6.81 -6.59
CA PHE A 143 -7.12 -7.40 -5.65
C PHE A 143 -8.40 -6.57 -5.56
N TYR A 144 -8.72 -5.79 -6.60
CA TYR A 144 -9.95 -5.01 -6.65
C TYR A 144 -11.10 -5.75 -7.35
N THR A 145 -10.86 -6.81 -8.11
CA THR A 145 -11.93 -7.49 -8.86
C THR A 145 -12.69 -8.53 -8.04
N GLN A 146 -12.14 -8.94 -6.90
CA GLN A 146 -12.67 -10.00 -6.05
C GLN A 146 -12.86 -9.52 -4.60
N TYR A 147 -13.80 -10.12 -3.87
CA TYR A 147 -14.10 -9.76 -2.48
C TYR A 147 -13.32 -10.61 -1.47
N TYR A 148 -13.25 -10.11 -0.24
CA TYR A 148 -12.72 -10.81 0.95
C TYR A 148 -11.20 -11.04 0.94
N TYR A 149 -10.45 -10.15 0.29
CA TYR A 149 -8.98 -10.12 0.37
C TYR A 149 -8.52 -8.97 1.27
N ASP A 150 -7.52 -9.23 2.12
CA ASP A 150 -6.81 -8.23 2.91
C ASP A 150 -5.37 -8.14 2.40
N LEU A 151 -5.10 -7.13 1.57
CA LEU A 151 -3.82 -6.94 0.91
C LEU A 151 -2.87 -6.09 1.77
N THR A 152 -1.68 -6.60 2.04
CA THR A 152 -0.53 -5.80 2.45
C THR A 152 0.47 -5.76 1.31
N ALA A 153 0.57 -4.62 0.62
CA ALA A 153 1.68 -4.31 -0.27
C ALA A 153 2.65 -3.40 0.50
N SER A 154 3.91 -3.81 0.64
CA SER A 154 4.83 -3.13 1.54
C SER A 154 6.28 -3.17 1.08
N ALA A 155 6.91 -1.99 1.01
CA ALA A 155 8.28 -1.82 0.51
C ALA A 155 8.48 -2.43 -0.90
N ASP A 156 7.42 -2.43 -1.72
CA ASP A 156 7.46 -2.94 -3.08
C ASP A 156 7.89 -1.85 -4.08
N SER A 157 8.57 -2.25 -5.15
CA SER A 157 8.92 -1.38 -6.28
C SER A 157 8.14 -1.79 -7.53
N LEU A 158 7.18 -0.97 -7.93
CA LEU A 158 6.37 -1.20 -9.13
C LEU A 158 6.82 -0.23 -10.21
N MET A 159 7.64 -0.73 -11.14
CA MET A 159 8.00 -0.03 -12.36
C MET A 159 6.88 -0.26 -13.37
N ASN A 160 6.27 0.82 -13.83
CA ASN A 160 5.12 0.75 -14.72
C ASN A 160 3.98 -0.14 -14.19
N GLY A 161 3.53 0.15 -12.97
CA GLY A 161 2.55 -0.68 -12.28
C GLY A 161 1.60 0.11 -11.40
N ALA A 162 0.68 -0.63 -10.77
CA ALA A 162 -0.31 -0.09 -9.85
C ALA A 162 -0.63 -1.10 -8.75
N VAL A 163 -1.21 -0.61 -7.66
CA VAL A 163 -1.78 -1.43 -6.58
C VAL A 163 -3.28 -1.15 -6.50
N GLN A 164 -4.10 -2.20 -6.60
CA GLN A 164 -5.55 -2.09 -6.63
C GLN A 164 -6.15 -3.02 -5.57
N LEU A 165 -6.96 -2.48 -4.67
CA LEU A 165 -7.42 -3.20 -3.47
C LEU A 165 -8.81 -2.78 -3.01
N ARG A 166 -9.44 -3.65 -2.20
CA ARG A 166 -10.68 -3.37 -1.45
C ARG A 166 -10.48 -3.27 0.05
N PHE A 167 -9.42 -3.88 0.57
CA PHE A 167 -9.08 -3.91 1.99
C PHE A 167 -7.57 -4.02 2.17
N GLY A 168 -7.05 -3.46 3.26
CA GLY A 168 -5.68 -3.67 3.71
C GLY A 168 -4.84 -2.40 3.73
N ARG A 169 -3.63 -2.44 3.17
CA ARG A 169 -2.63 -1.37 3.27
C ARG A 169 -1.61 -1.37 2.13
N VAL A 170 -1.15 -0.18 1.77
CA VAL A 170 -0.05 0.09 0.83
C VAL A 170 0.96 0.99 1.55
N ILE A 171 2.13 0.44 1.90
CA ILE A 171 3.07 1.10 2.81
C ILE A 171 4.47 1.13 2.22
N GLY A 172 5.06 2.32 2.15
CA GLY A 172 6.48 2.46 1.79
C GLY A 172 6.83 1.98 0.38
N CYS A 173 5.86 1.88 -0.52
CA CYS A 173 6.09 1.41 -1.88
C CYS A 173 6.62 2.53 -2.77
N PHE A 174 7.42 2.17 -3.78
CA PHE A 174 7.72 3.02 -4.93
C PHE A 174 6.82 2.59 -6.09
N ILE A 175 5.99 3.49 -6.61
CA ILE A 175 5.03 3.17 -7.67
C ILE A 175 5.15 4.19 -8.79
N GLN A 176 5.66 3.73 -9.93
CA GLN A 176 5.73 4.52 -11.15
C GLN A 176 4.74 3.95 -12.16
N ASN A 177 3.83 4.77 -12.66
CA ASN A 177 2.92 4.39 -13.75
C ASN A 177 3.12 5.36 -14.91
N GLN A 178 3.83 4.90 -15.95
CA GLN A 178 4.23 5.73 -17.10
C GLN A 178 3.63 5.30 -18.42
N THR A 179 3.08 4.09 -18.56
CA THR A 179 2.56 3.62 -19.85
C THR A 179 1.12 3.11 -19.80
N ILE A 180 0.53 2.93 -18.61
CA ILE A 180 -0.83 2.43 -18.49
C ILE A 180 -1.80 3.62 -18.46
N ALA A 181 -2.37 3.94 -19.62
CA ALA A 181 -3.36 5.01 -19.76
C ALA A 181 -4.56 4.80 -18.81
N SER A 182 -5.13 5.90 -18.32
CA SER A 182 -6.33 5.92 -17.47
C SER A 182 -6.28 5.01 -16.22
N THR A 183 -5.09 4.74 -15.68
CA THR A 183 -4.93 3.89 -14.49
C THR A 183 -4.34 4.68 -13.34
N HIS A 184 -4.95 4.56 -12.16
CA HIS A 184 -4.47 5.16 -10.92
C HIS A 184 -3.33 4.32 -10.33
N ASN A 185 -2.29 4.95 -9.76
CA ASN A 185 -1.17 4.22 -9.15
C ASN A 185 -1.63 3.38 -7.95
N ILE A 186 -2.52 3.96 -7.12
CA ILE A 186 -3.24 3.23 -6.07
C ILE A 186 -4.74 3.41 -6.30
N TYR A 187 -5.46 2.30 -6.46
CA TYR A 187 -6.91 2.30 -6.66
C TYR A 187 -7.62 1.52 -5.54
N VAL A 188 -8.47 2.21 -4.78
CA VAL A 188 -9.28 1.61 -3.71
C VAL A 188 -10.75 1.61 -4.10
N THR A 189 -11.42 0.47 -3.98
CA THR A 189 -12.88 0.33 -4.16
C THR A 189 -13.53 -0.36 -2.96
N GLY A 190 -14.85 -0.25 -2.81
CA GLY A 190 -15.57 -0.87 -1.68
C GLY A 190 -15.49 -2.40 -1.62
N ASP A 191 -15.57 -3.02 -0.45
CA ASP A 191 -15.67 -4.50 -0.29
C ASP A 191 -17.14 -4.96 -0.16
N ALA A 192 -17.40 -6.27 -0.07
CA ALA A 192 -18.72 -6.80 0.24
C ALA A 192 -19.10 -6.55 1.71
N ILE A 193 -18.11 -6.41 2.60
CA ILE A 193 -18.33 -6.11 4.02
C ILE A 193 -17.76 -4.73 4.38
N SER A 194 -18.63 -3.89 4.94
CA SER A 194 -18.18 -2.64 5.57
C SER A 194 -17.70 -2.87 7.00
N THR A 195 -16.58 -2.25 7.35
CA THR A 195 -16.06 -2.21 8.73
C THR A 195 -15.73 -0.78 9.15
N ASN A 196 -15.37 -0.61 10.42
CA ASN A 196 -14.84 0.65 10.94
C ASN A 196 -13.30 0.67 10.96
N ASP A 197 -12.65 -0.22 10.21
CA ASP A 197 -11.21 -0.21 10.05
C ASP A 197 -10.80 0.86 9.03
N SER A 198 -9.51 1.18 9.01
CA SER A 198 -8.92 2.07 8.02
C SER A 198 -8.06 1.31 7.02
N ILE A 199 -8.15 1.67 5.75
CA ILE A 199 -7.12 1.31 4.76
C ILE A 199 -6.00 2.34 4.88
N LEU A 200 -4.78 1.83 5.03
CA LEU A 200 -3.59 2.65 5.24
C LEU A 200 -2.84 2.82 3.92
N ILE A 201 -2.64 4.07 3.49
CA ILE A 201 -1.78 4.41 2.36
C ILE A 201 -0.71 5.36 2.90
N VAL A 202 0.44 4.80 3.29
CA VAL A 202 1.44 5.53 4.09
C VAL A 202 2.84 5.47 3.50
N GLY A 203 3.51 6.61 3.41
CA GLY A 203 4.95 6.64 3.09
C GLY A 203 5.28 6.19 1.67
N ASN A 204 4.34 6.25 0.73
CA ASN A 204 4.58 5.82 -0.64
C ASN A 204 5.22 6.93 -1.47
N HIS A 205 6.13 6.54 -2.35
CA HIS A 205 6.71 7.42 -3.37
C HIS A 205 6.05 7.09 -4.71
N ILE A 206 5.18 7.98 -5.16
CA ILE A 206 4.29 7.79 -6.30
C ILE A 206 4.70 8.74 -7.43
N LEU A 207 5.12 8.15 -8.55
CA LEU A 207 5.40 8.86 -9.79
C LEU A 207 4.23 8.62 -10.75
N THR A 208 3.31 9.58 -10.77
CA THR A 208 2.12 9.59 -11.63
C THR A 208 2.47 10.20 -12.98
N CYS A 209 2.29 9.47 -14.07
CA CYS A 209 2.50 10.02 -15.41
C CYS A 209 1.41 9.53 -16.36
N PRO A 210 0.23 10.18 -16.38
CA PRO A 210 -0.79 9.79 -17.34
C PRO A 210 -0.38 10.29 -18.73
N VAL A 211 -0.15 9.36 -19.65
CA VAL A 211 0.12 9.68 -21.06
C VAL A 211 -1.17 10.12 -21.78
N ALA A 212 -2.34 9.67 -21.30
CA ALA A 212 -3.66 10.11 -21.73
C ALA A 212 -4.74 9.69 -20.71
N GLY A 213 -5.82 10.49 -20.60
CA GLY A 213 -7.02 10.13 -19.84
C GLY A 213 -7.10 10.69 -18.42
N TYR A 214 -8.01 10.10 -17.64
CA TYR A 214 -8.29 10.46 -16.25
C TYR A 214 -7.46 9.59 -15.30
N ALA A 215 -6.57 10.19 -14.51
CA ALA A 215 -5.72 9.41 -13.60
C ALA A 215 -5.30 10.22 -12.37
N ALA A 216 -5.01 9.51 -11.29
CA ALA A 216 -4.64 10.08 -10.00
C ALA A 216 -3.57 9.20 -9.34
N GLY A 217 -2.75 9.78 -8.48
CA GLY A 217 -1.76 9.02 -7.70
C GLY A 217 -2.46 8.08 -6.75
N ILE A 218 -3.49 8.59 -6.07
CA ILE A 218 -4.37 7.80 -5.24
C ILE A 218 -5.80 8.10 -5.67
N TYR A 219 -6.54 7.05 -6.01
CA TYR A 219 -7.97 7.13 -6.29
C TYR A 219 -8.72 6.25 -5.31
N TRP A 220 -9.76 6.82 -4.72
CA TRP A 220 -10.56 6.19 -3.69
C TRP A 220 -12.05 6.24 -4.03
N GLU A 221 -12.65 5.06 -4.10
CA GLU A 221 -14.06 4.84 -4.39
C GLU A 221 -14.63 3.77 -3.45
N SER A 222 -14.47 4.00 -2.15
CA SER A 222 -14.93 3.07 -1.12
C SER A 222 -15.76 3.77 -0.07
N THR A 223 -16.87 3.12 0.27
CA THR A 223 -17.75 3.47 1.38
C THR A 223 -17.64 2.47 2.53
N THR A 224 -16.75 1.49 2.40
CA THR A 224 -16.73 0.32 3.28
C THR A 224 -15.71 0.40 4.40
N GLN A 225 -14.67 1.23 4.28
CA GLN A 225 -13.60 1.44 5.27
C GLN A 225 -13.23 2.92 5.32
N PHE A 226 -12.67 3.37 6.43
CA PHE A 226 -12.11 4.71 6.52
C PHE A 226 -10.81 4.81 5.71
N GLN A 227 -10.53 5.99 5.14
CA GLN A 227 -9.24 6.27 4.52
C GLN A 227 -8.24 6.84 5.54
N PHE A 228 -6.99 6.38 5.49
CA PHE A 228 -5.87 7.01 6.18
C PHE A 228 -4.70 7.15 5.20
N ILE A 229 -4.58 8.33 4.59
CA ILE A 229 -3.60 8.64 3.55
C ILE A 229 -2.58 9.61 4.14
N SER A 230 -1.37 9.11 4.40
CA SER A 230 -0.35 9.84 5.17
C SER A 230 1.01 9.81 4.49
N ASN A 231 1.74 10.92 4.51
CA ASN A 231 3.18 10.92 4.19
C ASN A 231 3.55 10.38 2.81
N ASN A 232 2.65 10.48 1.84
CA ASN A 232 2.96 10.06 0.48
C ASN A 232 3.59 11.24 -0.27
N TYR A 233 4.63 10.96 -1.05
CA TYR A 233 5.13 11.89 -2.06
C TYR A 233 4.51 11.51 -3.40
N ILE A 234 3.73 12.42 -3.98
CA ILE A 234 3.02 12.22 -5.24
C ILE A 234 3.53 13.24 -6.25
N ARG A 235 4.31 12.77 -7.22
CA ARG A 235 4.80 13.59 -8.32
C ARG A 235 4.01 13.30 -9.60
N CYS A 236 3.17 14.23 -9.98
CA CYS A 236 2.39 14.18 -11.22
C CYS A 236 3.19 14.79 -12.36
N MET A 237 3.65 13.98 -13.31
CA MET A 237 4.49 14.37 -14.45
C MET A 237 3.69 14.79 -15.70
N ASN A 238 2.44 15.23 -15.53
CA ASN A 238 1.51 15.42 -16.64
C ASN A 238 1.90 16.55 -17.62
N THR A 239 1.77 16.27 -18.92
CA THR A 239 1.93 17.23 -20.01
C THR A 239 0.65 17.45 -20.85
N GLY A 240 -0.51 16.86 -20.52
CA GLY A 240 -1.72 17.04 -21.36
C GLY A 240 -3.09 16.45 -20.94
N GLY A 241 -3.27 15.83 -19.75
CA GLY A 241 -4.55 15.20 -19.33
C GLY A 241 -5.18 15.72 -18.02
N TYR A 242 -6.31 15.15 -17.60
CA TYR A 242 -6.92 15.40 -16.28
C TYR A 242 -6.22 14.55 -15.21
N SER A 243 -5.11 15.06 -14.69
CA SER A 243 -4.33 14.39 -13.64
C SER A 243 -4.61 14.97 -12.27
N GLY A 244 -4.83 14.11 -11.27
CA GLY A 244 -4.98 14.48 -9.87
C GLY A 244 -3.87 13.90 -8.97
N GLY A 245 -3.65 14.51 -7.80
CA GLY A 245 -2.78 13.92 -6.77
C GLY A 245 -3.52 12.82 -6.02
N ILE A 246 -4.50 13.23 -5.22
CA ILE A 246 -5.40 12.39 -4.45
C ILE A 246 -6.84 12.71 -4.88
N TYR A 247 -7.59 11.69 -5.28
CA TYR A 247 -9.00 11.81 -5.60
C TYR A 247 -9.83 10.84 -4.76
N ILE A 248 -10.67 11.43 -3.90
CA ILE A 248 -11.74 10.76 -3.18
C ILE A 248 -13.06 10.96 -3.93
N TYR A 249 -13.51 9.94 -4.65
CA TYR A 249 -14.81 9.95 -5.32
C TYR A 249 -15.95 9.85 -4.31
N THR A 250 -15.81 8.95 -3.34
CA THR A 250 -16.76 8.70 -2.25
C THR A 250 -15.99 8.24 -1.01
N ASN A 251 -16.56 8.41 0.18
CA ASN A 251 -15.91 8.07 1.45
C ASN A 251 -16.77 7.17 2.35
N LYS A 252 -16.20 6.71 3.47
CA LYS A 252 -16.96 5.98 4.49
C LYS A 252 -18.01 6.88 5.15
N ASN A 253 -19.28 6.52 4.98
CA ASN A 253 -20.41 7.15 5.66
C ASN A 253 -20.54 6.58 7.09
N SER A 254 -19.73 7.06 8.03
CA SER A 254 -19.82 6.68 9.44
C SER A 254 -19.18 7.74 10.34
N LEU A 255 -19.80 7.97 11.50
CA LEU A 255 -19.26 8.84 12.57
C LEU A 255 -18.38 8.09 13.58
N ALA A 256 -18.18 6.78 13.39
CA ALA A 256 -17.37 5.95 14.30
C ALA A 256 -15.85 6.18 14.16
N GLY A 257 -15.43 6.94 13.14
CA GLY A 257 -14.04 7.18 12.79
C GLY A 257 -13.91 8.38 11.86
N ARG A 258 -12.73 8.57 11.29
CA ARG A 258 -12.37 9.73 10.45
C ARG A 258 -11.72 9.27 9.15
N ASN A 259 -12.13 9.89 8.05
CA ASN A 259 -11.42 9.83 6.78
C ASN A 259 -10.32 10.89 6.81
N THR A 260 -9.06 10.48 6.71
CA THR A 260 -7.91 11.36 6.98
C THR A 260 -6.95 11.42 5.80
N ILE A 261 -6.58 12.63 5.40
CA ILE A 261 -5.50 12.93 4.44
C ILE A 261 -4.52 13.89 5.12
N ILE A 262 -3.32 13.42 5.44
CA ILE A 262 -2.35 14.18 6.25
C ILE A 262 -0.93 14.11 5.70
N ASN A 263 -0.16 15.19 5.82
CA ASN A 263 1.29 15.17 5.57
C ASN A 263 1.63 14.64 4.17
N ASN A 264 0.81 14.83 3.14
CA ASN A 264 1.19 14.42 1.78
C ASN A 264 1.86 15.57 1.05
N THR A 265 2.89 15.28 0.26
CA THR A 265 3.47 16.26 -0.67
C THR A 265 3.01 15.91 -2.08
N ILE A 266 2.32 16.85 -2.74
CA ILE A 266 1.83 16.71 -4.12
C ILE A 266 2.55 17.75 -4.96
N TYR A 267 3.34 17.28 -5.92
CA TYR A 267 4.12 18.12 -6.81
C TYR A 267 3.77 17.86 -8.27
N SER A 268 3.66 18.93 -9.06
CA SER A 268 3.60 18.84 -10.51
C SER A 268 4.40 19.97 -11.13
N PRO A 269 5.38 19.68 -12.00
CA PRO A 269 6.08 20.72 -12.76
C PRO A 269 5.17 21.41 -13.79
N GLY A 270 4.07 20.75 -14.19
CA GLY A 270 3.09 21.26 -15.15
C GLY A 270 1.75 21.59 -14.51
N TYR A 271 0.72 21.68 -15.37
CA TYR A 271 -0.65 21.86 -14.92
C TYR A 271 -1.20 20.60 -14.27
N LEU A 272 -1.85 20.82 -13.15
CA LEU A 272 -2.58 19.80 -12.42
C LEU A 272 -4.04 20.23 -12.30
N TRP A 273 -4.96 19.27 -12.51
CA TRP A 273 -6.38 19.59 -12.45
C TRP A 273 -6.81 19.88 -11.02
N MET A 274 -6.39 19.04 -10.08
CA MET A 274 -6.77 19.08 -8.66
C MET A 274 -5.77 18.27 -7.82
N ALA A 275 -5.15 18.87 -6.80
CA ALA A 275 -4.17 18.16 -5.99
C ALA A 275 -4.87 17.22 -5.01
N ILE A 276 -5.82 17.73 -4.25
CA ILE A 276 -6.73 16.92 -3.43
C ILE A 276 -8.16 17.24 -3.88
N TYR A 277 -8.87 16.23 -4.35
CA TYR A 277 -10.24 16.34 -4.81
C TYR A 277 -11.15 15.42 -4.01
N GLU A 278 -12.07 16.01 -3.28
CA GLU A 278 -13.10 15.27 -2.54
C GLU A 278 -14.46 15.61 -3.13
N TYR A 279 -15.08 14.66 -3.83
CA TYR A 279 -16.23 14.95 -4.69
C TYR A 279 -17.59 14.65 -4.02
N SER A 280 -18.04 13.40 -4.02
CA SER A 280 -19.37 13.00 -3.54
C SER A 280 -19.31 12.46 -2.12
N LEU A 281 -18.98 13.32 -1.17
CA LEU A 281 -18.86 12.90 0.23
C LEU A 281 -20.22 12.73 0.90
N TYR A 282 -20.31 11.73 1.78
CA TYR A 282 -21.53 11.47 2.55
C TYR A 282 -21.67 12.39 3.77
N GLN A 283 -22.93 12.72 4.08
CA GLN A 283 -23.31 13.63 5.17
C GLN A 283 -22.81 13.19 6.54
N ASN A 284 -22.88 11.91 6.89
CA ASN A 284 -22.48 11.40 8.21
C ASN A 284 -21.02 10.89 8.19
N SER A 285 -20.11 11.70 7.68
CA SER A 285 -18.68 11.40 7.65
C SER A 285 -17.87 12.56 8.22
N TYR A 286 -16.85 12.22 9.02
CA TYR A 286 -15.77 13.14 9.36
C TYR A 286 -14.65 13.03 8.32
N ASN A 287 -14.26 14.16 7.73
CA ASN A 287 -13.18 14.25 6.77
C ASN A 287 -12.18 15.31 7.21
N ASP A 288 -10.92 14.90 7.38
CA ASP A 288 -9.85 15.78 7.81
C ASP A 288 -8.73 15.81 6.76
N VAL A 289 -8.40 17.01 6.29
CA VAL A 289 -7.30 17.28 5.36
C VAL A 289 -6.36 18.28 6.00
N TYR A 290 -5.17 17.85 6.43
CA TYR A 290 -4.26 18.77 7.11
C TYR A 290 -2.79 18.51 6.87
N ASN A 291 -1.98 19.55 7.01
CA ASN A 291 -0.53 19.51 6.80
C ASN A 291 -0.10 18.97 5.42
N ASN A 292 -0.94 19.08 4.38
CA ASN A 292 -0.55 18.68 3.04
C ASN A 292 0.18 19.84 2.34
N LEU A 293 1.26 19.50 1.63
CA LEU A 293 2.04 20.41 0.82
C LEU A 293 1.70 20.22 -0.67
N ILE A 294 1.23 21.27 -1.32
CA ILE A 294 0.77 21.24 -2.71
C ILE A 294 1.59 22.26 -3.50
N LEU A 295 2.48 21.76 -4.37
CA LEU A 295 3.40 22.53 -5.17
C LEU A 295 3.08 22.28 -6.65
N SER A 296 2.07 22.98 -7.18
CA SER A 296 1.64 22.79 -8.56
C SER A 296 1.06 24.07 -9.14
N THR A 297 1.19 24.25 -10.46
CA THR A 297 0.34 25.19 -11.17
C THR A 297 -1.04 24.55 -11.36
N LEU A 298 -2.10 25.22 -10.92
CA LEU A 298 -3.46 24.68 -10.93
C LEU A 298 -4.24 25.21 -12.14
N SER A 299 -5.14 24.38 -12.69
CA SER A 299 -6.05 24.84 -13.75
C SER A 299 -7.05 25.89 -13.24
N SER A 300 -7.43 26.84 -14.09
CA SER A 300 -8.41 27.88 -13.74
C SER A 300 -9.77 27.25 -13.39
N GLY A 301 -10.25 27.46 -12.17
CA GLY A 301 -11.56 27.00 -11.69
C GLY A 301 -11.54 25.90 -10.63
N TYR A 302 -10.38 25.29 -10.36
CA TYR A 302 -10.22 24.27 -9.32
C TYR A 302 -9.10 24.65 -8.35
N GLY A 303 -9.40 24.69 -7.05
CA GLY A 303 -8.41 24.94 -5.98
C GLY A 303 -7.45 23.77 -5.78
N GLY A 304 -6.35 24.01 -5.06
CA GLY A 304 -5.40 22.95 -4.70
C GLY A 304 -6.09 21.85 -3.89
N ILE A 305 -7.00 22.27 -3.01
CA ILE A 305 -7.96 21.39 -2.35
C ILE A 305 -9.34 21.79 -2.83
N TYR A 306 -10.06 20.86 -3.44
CA TYR A 306 -11.42 21.08 -3.90
C TYR A 306 -12.40 20.13 -3.21
N TRP A 307 -13.55 20.70 -2.85
CA TRP A 307 -14.64 20.01 -2.23
C TRP A 307 -15.94 20.13 -3.03
N GLY A 308 -16.49 19.00 -3.45
CA GLY A 308 -17.71 18.93 -4.27
C GLY A 308 -19.00 19.10 -3.48
N THR A 309 -19.03 18.73 -2.21
CA THR A 309 -20.25 18.75 -1.37
C THR A 309 -20.03 19.33 0.03
N THR A 310 -20.80 20.36 0.41
CA THR A 310 -20.67 21.04 1.72
C THR A 310 -21.41 20.36 2.88
N ILE A 311 -21.89 19.12 2.71
CA ILE A 311 -22.84 18.47 3.64
C ILE A 311 -22.17 17.59 4.71
N SER A 312 -20.84 17.46 4.70
CA SER A 312 -20.09 16.58 5.60
C SER A 312 -19.34 17.38 6.70
N PHE A 313 -18.94 16.72 7.78
CA PHE A 313 -18.11 17.34 8.83
C PHE A 313 -16.66 17.42 8.35
N ASN A 314 -16.33 18.54 7.70
CA ASN A 314 -15.07 18.69 6.97
C ASN A 314 -14.14 19.69 7.66
N THR A 315 -12.88 19.30 7.82
CA THR A 315 -11.83 20.17 8.34
C THR A 315 -10.67 20.21 7.36
N ALA A 316 -10.27 21.41 6.95
CA ALA A 316 -9.04 21.63 6.22
C ALA A 316 -8.16 22.66 6.95
N SER A 317 -7.00 22.23 7.44
CA SER A 317 -6.13 23.04 8.31
C SER A 317 -4.66 22.87 7.98
N TYR A 318 -3.84 23.91 8.15
CA TYR A 318 -2.39 23.84 7.98
C TYR A 318 -1.93 23.27 6.62
N ASN A 319 -2.75 23.37 5.57
CA ASN A 319 -2.33 22.96 4.23
C ASN A 319 -1.60 24.12 3.55
N PHE A 320 -0.48 23.80 2.90
CA PHE A 320 0.36 24.75 2.19
C PHE A 320 0.18 24.52 0.71
N VAL A 321 -0.33 25.52 0.01
CA VAL A 321 -0.64 25.44 -1.42
C VAL A 321 0.08 26.57 -2.14
N LYS A 322 0.86 26.24 -3.14
CA LYS A 322 1.33 27.21 -4.13
C LYS A 322 0.16 27.45 -5.09
N SER A 323 -0.56 28.56 -4.95
CA SER A 323 -1.67 28.86 -5.86
C SER A 323 -1.54 30.23 -6.51
N THR A 324 -1.82 30.27 -7.81
CA THR A 324 -2.03 31.51 -8.58
C THR A 324 -3.51 31.87 -8.71
N THR A 325 -4.44 30.97 -8.37
CA THR A 325 -5.88 31.07 -8.68
C THR A 325 -6.82 30.55 -7.58
N GLY A 326 -6.38 30.57 -6.32
CA GLY A 326 -7.15 30.12 -5.14
C GLY A 326 -6.68 28.77 -4.60
N GLY A 327 -6.50 28.67 -3.28
CA GLY A 327 -5.94 27.46 -2.64
C GLY A 327 -6.98 26.41 -2.26
N MET A 328 -8.22 26.84 -1.96
CA MET A 328 -9.32 25.99 -1.54
C MET A 328 -10.63 26.35 -2.26
N THR A 329 -11.45 25.35 -2.55
CA THR A 329 -12.80 25.53 -3.13
C THR A 329 -13.79 24.60 -2.41
N GLY A 330 -15.01 25.08 -2.14
CA GLY A 330 -16.05 24.27 -1.50
C GLY A 330 -15.93 24.11 0.02
N LEU A 331 -14.92 24.73 0.64
CA LEU A 331 -14.74 24.80 2.09
C LEU A 331 -14.32 26.21 2.51
N ALA A 332 -14.75 26.63 3.70
CA ALA A 332 -14.25 27.86 4.31
C ALA A 332 -12.82 27.63 4.83
N ASN A 333 -11.91 28.56 4.51
CA ASN A 333 -10.60 28.57 5.14
C ASN A 333 -10.76 28.95 6.62
N ASN A 334 -10.25 28.11 7.53
CA ASN A 334 -10.27 28.38 8.97
C ASN A 334 -9.14 29.32 9.45
N GLY A 335 -8.35 29.86 8.52
CA GLY A 335 -7.27 30.80 8.80
C GLY A 335 -5.90 30.15 9.05
N THR A 336 -5.81 28.82 9.10
CA THR A 336 -4.54 28.11 9.33
C THR A 336 -3.85 27.65 8.04
N ASN A 337 -4.53 27.71 6.89
CA ASN A 337 -3.95 27.29 5.61
C ASN A 337 -3.13 28.43 4.98
N ASN A 338 -2.00 28.08 4.36
CA ASN A 338 -1.13 29.02 3.63
C ASN A 338 -1.26 28.80 2.13
N PHE A 339 -1.84 29.76 1.41
CA PHE A 339 -2.04 29.67 -0.04
C PHE A 339 -0.97 30.41 -0.88
N ASN A 340 0.09 30.87 -0.21
CA ASN A 340 1.22 31.58 -0.81
C ASN A 340 2.55 31.01 -0.31
N THR A 341 2.64 29.68 -0.21
CA THR A 341 3.87 29.03 0.28
C THR A 341 5.09 29.36 -0.59
N ASN A 342 6.23 29.62 0.04
CA ASN A 342 7.51 29.82 -0.66
C ASN A 342 8.23 28.50 -1.01
N THR A 343 7.71 27.35 -0.55
CA THR A 343 8.43 26.07 -0.51
C THR A 343 8.78 25.50 -1.90
N ASP A 344 8.16 25.97 -2.98
CA ASP A 344 8.45 25.53 -4.36
C ASP A 344 9.92 25.73 -4.80
N GLY A 345 10.61 26.72 -4.22
CA GLY A 345 12.05 26.94 -4.45
C GLY A 345 12.96 26.24 -3.43
N PHE A 346 12.39 25.61 -2.42
CA PHE A 346 13.10 25.09 -1.23
C PHE A 346 12.67 23.66 -0.92
N PHE A 347 12.64 22.79 -1.94
CA PHE A 347 12.38 21.36 -1.73
C PHE A 347 13.07 20.50 -2.81
N ASN A 348 13.28 19.22 -2.51
CA ASN A 348 13.84 18.25 -3.44
C ASN A 348 12.73 17.65 -4.31
N VAL A 349 12.71 17.98 -5.60
CA VAL A 349 11.72 17.52 -6.60
C VAL A 349 11.74 16.01 -6.87
N THR A 350 12.71 15.28 -6.35
CA THR A 350 12.80 13.82 -6.50
C THR A 350 12.28 13.09 -5.28
N THR A 351 12.45 13.64 -4.09
CA THR A 351 12.08 12.97 -2.83
C THR A 351 10.89 13.61 -2.12
N GLY A 352 10.61 14.89 -2.39
CA GLY A 352 9.62 15.67 -1.64
C GLY A 352 10.16 16.27 -0.33
N GLU A 353 11.46 16.10 -0.04
CA GLU A 353 12.13 16.61 1.16
C GLU A 353 12.22 18.14 1.14
N LEU A 354 11.98 18.77 2.29
CA LEU A 354 12.11 20.22 2.45
C LEU A 354 13.59 20.63 2.55
N LEU A 355 13.93 21.77 1.98
CA LEU A 355 15.26 22.38 2.07
C LEU A 355 15.21 23.63 2.95
N ALA A 356 16.37 24.01 3.49
CA ALA A 356 16.50 25.21 4.31
C ALA A 356 15.94 26.45 3.60
N GLY A 357 15.03 27.17 4.28
CA GLY A 357 14.33 28.34 3.74
C GLY A 357 12.86 28.10 3.38
N ALA A 358 12.42 26.84 3.34
CA ALA A 358 11.01 26.49 3.19
C ALA A 358 10.17 26.95 4.40
N ASP A 359 9.06 27.64 4.13
CA ASP A 359 8.08 28.03 5.13
C ASP A 359 7.23 26.86 5.64
N ALA A 360 7.32 25.69 4.99
CA ALA A 360 6.68 24.45 5.41
C ALA A 360 7.38 23.78 6.61
N ILE A 361 8.60 24.19 6.95
CA ILE A 361 9.38 23.62 8.06
C ILE A 361 8.78 24.08 9.41
N ASN A 362 8.49 23.14 10.31
CA ASN A 362 7.89 23.36 11.62
C ASN A 362 6.57 24.15 11.61
N ALA A 363 5.87 24.16 10.47
CA ALA A 363 4.69 25.01 10.24
C ALA A 363 3.36 24.24 10.21
N GLY A 364 3.40 22.93 10.44
CA GLY A 364 2.23 22.08 10.52
C GLY A 364 1.51 22.17 11.85
N TYR A 365 0.53 21.27 12.03
CA TYR A 365 -0.30 21.19 13.23
C TYR A 365 0.56 21.11 14.50
N SER A 366 0.41 22.08 15.41
CA SER A 366 1.29 22.30 16.56
C SER A 366 1.09 21.33 17.74
N ASP A 367 0.22 20.34 17.61
CA ASP A 367 -0.08 19.38 18.66
C ASP A 367 1.03 18.33 18.72
N SER A 368 1.53 18.06 19.92
CA SER A 368 2.64 17.13 20.14
C SER A 368 2.43 15.71 19.62
N ALA A 369 1.20 15.30 19.32
CA ALA A 369 0.92 14.04 18.65
C ALA A 369 1.40 14.00 17.18
N PHE A 370 1.72 15.15 16.59
CA PHE A 370 2.16 15.27 15.20
C PHE A 370 3.64 15.62 15.07
N TYR A 371 4.39 15.74 16.17
CA TYR A 371 5.79 16.10 16.10
C TYR A 371 6.59 15.18 15.18
N ASP A 372 7.61 15.78 14.58
CA ASP A 372 8.56 15.12 13.70
C ASP A 372 9.44 14.14 14.49
N LEU A 373 10.26 13.38 13.78
CA LEU A 373 11.14 12.37 14.39
C LEU A 373 12.20 12.97 15.32
N ASP A 374 12.55 14.23 15.10
CA ASP A 374 13.46 15.03 15.93
C ASP A 374 12.72 15.84 17.01
N ILE A 375 11.43 15.58 17.23
CA ILE A 375 10.59 16.13 18.30
C ILE A 375 10.31 17.63 18.14
N THR A 376 10.52 18.19 16.95
CA THR A 376 10.09 19.56 16.62
C THR A 376 8.63 19.57 16.17
N PRO A 377 7.97 20.76 16.14
CA PRO A 377 6.65 20.88 15.53
C PRO A 377 6.61 20.29 14.12
N ASN A 378 5.48 19.72 13.72
CA ASN A 378 5.36 18.97 12.47
C ASN A 378 5.74 19.80 11.23
N ASP A 379 6.58 19.25 10.35
CA ASP A 379 6.79 19.76 8.99
C ASP A 379 5.56 19.52 8.09
N VAL A 380 5.21 20.49 7.23
CA VAL A 380 4.12 20.31 6.26
C VAL A 380 4.62 19.47 5.08
N GLY A 381 3.88 18.41 4.73
CA GLY A 381 4.24 17.49 3.65
C GLY A 381 4.83 16.15 4.11
N CYS A 382 5.36 15.38 3.15
CA CYS A 382 5.67 13.95 3.32
C CYS A 382 6.79 13.62 4.30
N TYR A 383 7.60 14.59 4.71
CA TYR A 383 8.63 14.40 5.72
C TYR A 383 8.17 14.72 7.15
N GLY A 384 6.95 15.25 7.32
CA GLY A 384 6.42 15.59 8.63
C GLY A 384 5.88 14.41 9.45
N GLY A 385 5.98 14.50 10.75
CA GLY A 385 5.38 13.62 11.74
C GLY A 385 6.03 12.25 11.82
N SER A 386 5.44 11.40 12.67
CA SER A 386 5.98 10.07 12.99
C SER A 386 5.94 9.07 11.83
N PHE A 387 5.35 9.42 10.69
CA PHE A 387 5.37 8.61 9.47
C PHE A 387 6.15 9.28 8.33
N SER A 388 7.13 10.14 8.67
CA SER A 388 8.05 10.74 7.71
C SER A 388 8.53 9.76 6.64
N LEU A 389 8.50 10.19 5.37
CA LEU A 389 8.90 9.39 4.20
C LEU A 389 10.30 8.80 4.34
N ALA A 390 11.20 9.46 5.08
CA ALA A 390 12.55 9.02 5.39
C ALA A 390 12.62 7.64 6.09
N GLN A 391 11.56 7.20 6.76
CA GLN A 391 11.51 5.85 7.36
C GLN A 391 11.29 4.74 6.32
N PHE A 392 10.77 5.10 5.15
CA PHE A 392 10.36 4.17 4.10
C PHE A 392 11.35 4.14 2.92
N HIS A 393 12.06 5.24 2.65
CA HIS A 393 12.93 5.37 1.48
C HIS A 393 14.36 5.83 1.85
N PRO A 394 15.41 5.37 1.12
CA PRO A 394 15.34 4.43 0.00
C PRO A 394 15.02 3.00 0.45
N MET A 395 14.54 2.18 -0.48
CA MET A 395 14.28 0.76 -0.20
C MET A 395 15.59 -0.04 -0.26
N ASN A 396 16.00 -0.60 0.88
CA ASN A 396 17.17 -1.49 0.93
C ASN A 396 16.78 -2.94 0.58
N LEU A 397 17.68 -3.63 -0.11
CA LEU A 397 17.44 -5.00 -0.55
C LEU A 397 17.77 -6.07 0.49
N ALA A 398 18.68 -5.77 1.41
CA ALA A 398 19.23 -6.70 2.39
C ALA A 398 18.62 -6.51 3.80
N GLY A 399 18.66 -7.59 4.58
CA GLY A 399 18.26 -7.63 5.98
C GLY A 399 16.76 -7.62 6.25
N SER A 400 16.44 -7.83 7.53
CA SER A 400 15.10 -7.68 8.07
C SER A 400 14.68 -6.21 8.12
N ARG A 401 13.39 -5.95 7.92
CA ARG A 401 12.84 -4.60 7.87
C ARG A 401 11.54 -4.49 8.65
N VAL A 402 11.49 -3.52 9.57
CA VAL A 402 10.21 -3.01 10.08
C VAL A 402 9.62 -2.10 9.01
N THR A 403 8.43 -2.45 8.54
CA THR A 403 7.75 -1.74 7.45
C THR A 403 6.74 -0.73 7.93
N TYR A 404 6.15 -0.95 9.10
CA TYR A 404 5.17 -0.05 9.68
C TYR A 404 5.06 -0.28 11.18
N MET A 405 4.96 0.80 11.94
CA MET A 405 4.77 0.75 13.38
C MET A 405 3.61 1.67 13.77
N MET A 406 2.67 1.14 14.54
CA MET A 406 1.64 1.91 15.22
C MET A 406 1.96 1.95 16.69
N ALA A 407 2.12 3.16 17.22
CA ALA A 407 2.27 3.42 18.64
C ALA A 407 1.38 4.61 19.03
N PRO A 408 1.01 4.76 20.31
CA PRO A 408 0.35 5.96 20.78
C PRO A 408 1.26 7.17 20.53
N ARG A 409 0.73 8.19 19.86
CA ARG A 409 1.45 9.44 19.59
C ARG A 409 1.67 10.29 20.85
N ARG A 410 1.00 9.94 21.95
CA ARG A 410 1.17 10.50 23.29
C ARG A 410 1.12 9.39 24.32
N VAL A 411 2.00 9.47 25.31
CA VAL A 411 1.98 8.59 26.47
C VAL A 411 1.42 9.38 27.65
N VAL A 412 0.30 8.91 28.19
CA VAL A 412 -0.28 9.45 29.41
C VAL A 412 0.17 8.56 30.57
N ILE A 413 0.65 9.18 31.66
CA ILE A 413 1.11 8.45 32.85
C ILE A 413 -0.01 7.53 33.36
N GLY A 414 0.34 6.28 33.65
CA GLY A 414 -0.61 5.27 34.15
C GLY A 414 -1.42 4.55 33.08
N GLN A 415 -1.20 4.82 31.79
CA GLN A 415 -1.80 4.07 30.68
C GLN A 415 -0.83 3.06 30.07
N ALA A 416 -1.36 1.91 29.65
CA ALA A 416 -0.57 0.92 28.92
C ALA A 416 -0.20 1.46 27.53
N VAL A 417 1.08 1.34 27.16
CA VAL A 417 1.57 1.72 25.84
C VAL A 417 1.47 0.49 24.93
N ASN A 418 0.57 0.56 23.94
CA ASN A 418 0.35 -0.54 22.99
C ASN A 418 1.08 -0.24 21.67
N ILE A 419 2.15 -0.98 21.40
CA ILE A 419 2.92 -0.87 20.15
C ILE A 419 2.62 -2.09 19.28
N LYS A 420 2.35 -1.86 18.00
CA LYS A 420 2.23 -2.91 16.98
C LYS A 420 3.19 -2.58 15.84
N ALA A 421 3.97 -3.56 15.40
CA ALA A 421 4.89 -3.39 14.28
C ALA A 421 4.73 -4.55 13.29
N ASN A 422 4.84 -4.22 12.01
CA ASN A 422 4.91 -5.19 10.93
C ASN A 422 6.35 -5.24 10.42
N SER A 423 6.87 -6.43 10.22
CA SER A 423 8.19 -6.65 9.64
C SER A 423 8.21 -7.84 8.71
N PHE A 424 9.25 -7.91 7.89
CA PHE A 424 9.61 -9.11 7.15
C PHE A 424 11.11 -9.31 7.22
N ASP A 425 11.52 -10.56 6.97
CA ASP A 425 12.91 -10.94 6.77
C ASP A 425 13.04 -11.54 5.36
N ARG A 426 14.20 -11.32 4.73
CA ARG A 426 14.43 -11.64 3.31
C ARG A 426 15.45 -12.73 3.11
#